data_AF-A0A843ITD2-F1
#
_entry.id   AF-A0A843ITD2-F1
#
_cell.length_a   1.000
_cell.length_b   1.000
_cell.length_c   1.000
_cell.angle_alpha   90.00
_cell.angle_beta   90.00
_cell.angle_gamma   90.00
#
_symmetry.space_group_name_H-M   'P 1'
#
loop_
_entity.id
_entity.type
_entity.pdbx_description
1 polymer ?
#
loop_
_entity_poly.entity_id
_entity_poly.type
_entity_poly.pdbx_seq_one_letter_code
_entity_poly.pdbx_strand_id
1 'polypeptide(L)'
;MIRAGYIRRVGYPAQDRNGEQIQVLEIGVYNRIYVVSVAEIKRLINIGGQAYVWTVRQNWGRFLDNIAGTATISGSRKAVNIRMEDGRMFTVSILSLGSVLKGYSTSSPVAEIEHPTVAAKVTSGSYQMPLTAWV
;
A
#
# COMPACT_ATOMS: atom_id res chain seq x y z
N MET A 1 -13.23 5.11 -4.16
CA MET A 1 -12.32 3.96 -3.91
C MET A 1 -12.72 2.84 -4.85
N ILE A 2 -11.79 2.41 -5.70
CA ILE A 2 -12.03 1.32 -6.64
C ILE A 2 -11.34 0.07 -6.08
N ARG A 3 -12.00 -1.09 -6.17
CA ARG A 3 -11.38 -2.36 -5.75
C ARG A 3 -10.17 -2.63 -6.63
N ALA A 4 -8.99 -2.65 -6.02
CA ALA A 4 -7.70 -2.79 -6.69
C ALA A 4 -7.15 -4.23 -6.63
N GLY A 5 -7.59 -4.98 -5.62
CA GLY A 5 -7.07 -6.31 -5.39
C GLY A 5 -7.43 -6.90 -4.03
N TYR A 6 -6.49 -7.62 -3.45
CA TYR A 6 -6.65 -8.33 -2.18
C TYR A 6 -5.37 -8.37 -1.36
N ILE A 7 -5.53 -8.60 -0.05
CA ILE A 7 -4.47 -9.07 0.84
C ILE A 7 -4.92 -10.39 1.47
N ARG A 8 -4.06 -11.40 1.47
CA ARG A 8 -4.40 -12.74 2.00
C ARG A 8 -3.26 -13.34 2.78
N ARG A 9 -3.60 -14.28 3.65
CA ARG A 9 -2.60 -15.11 4.33
C ARG A 9 -2.09 -16.18 3.36
N VAL A 10 -0.78 -16.41 3.38
CA VAL A 10 -0.15 -17.48 2.61
C VAL A 10 0.25 -18.59 3.60
N GLY A 11 0.04 -19.85 3.21
CA GLY A 11 0.38 -21.00 4.03
C GLY A 11 1.87 -21.33 4.09
N TYR A 12 2.71 -20.62 3.32
CA TYR A 12 4.14 -20.86 3.20
C TYR A 12 4.90 -19.56 3.46
N PRO A 13 6.04 -19.61 4.18
CA PRO A 13 6.86 -18.44 4.44
C PRO A 13 7.61 -17.96 3.19
N ALA A 14 8.08 -16.72 3.23
CA ALA A 14 9.08 -16.19 2.31
C ALA A 14 10.46 -16.23 2.97
N GLN A 15 11.51 -16.37 2.18
CA GLN A 15 12.89 -16.32 2.66
C GLN A 15 13.45 -14.91 2.45
N ASP A 16 14.12 -14.37 3.46
CA ASP A 16 14.82 -13.09 3.36
C ASP A 16 16.23 -13.25 2.77
N ARG A 17 16.99 -12.15 2.69
CA ARG A 17 18.36 -12.15 2.16
C ARG A 17 19.37 -12.91 3.03
N ASN A 18 19.06 -13.13 4.31
CA ASN A 18 19.89 -13.87 5.24
C ASN A 18 19.55 -15.38 5.25
N GLY A 19 18.53 -15.78 4.49
CA GLY A 19 18.05 -17.15 4.46
C GLY A 19 17.00 -17.46 5.53
N GLU A 20 16.55 -16.47 6.31
CA GLU A 20 15.55 -16.67 7.35
C GLU A 20 14.14 -16.77 6.77
N GLN A 21 13.33 -17.68 7.33
CA GLN A 21 11.94 -17.84 6.94
C GLN A 21 11.04 -16.86 7.69
N ILE A 22 10.34 -16.01 6.93
CA ILE A 22 9.44 -14.99 7.44
C ILE A 22 8.02 -15.29 7.00
N GLN A 23 7.08 -15.31 7.96
CA GLN A 23 5.67 -15.39 7.64
C GLN A 23 5.20 -14.09 6.97
N VAL A 24 4.56 -14.22 5.81
CA VAL A 24 4.13 -13.09 5.00
C VAL A 24 2.63 -13.13 4.66
N LEU A 25 2.07 -11.95 4.46
CA LEU A 25 0.81 -11.76 3.75
C LEU A 25 1.12 -11.45 2.28
N GLU A 26 0.31 -11.99 1.39
CA GLU A 26 0.36 -11.69 -0.03
C GLU A 26 -0.58 -10.54 -0.36
N ILE A 27 -0.10 -9.57 -1.12
CA ILE A 27 -0.85 -8.44 -1.64
C ILE A 27 -0.90 -8.58 -3.15
N GLY A 28 -2.07 -8.95 -3.68
CA GLY A 28 -2.30 -9.04 -5.13
C GLY A 28 -3.04 -7.79 -5.60
N VAL A 29 -2.39 -6.95 -6.40
CA VAL A 29 -2.96 -5.73 -6.98
C VAL A 29 -2.53 -5.60 -8.44
N TYR A 30 -3.47 -5.28 -9.34
CA TYR A 30 -3.20 -5.01 -10.78
C TYR A 30 -2.20 -5.98 -11.45
N ASN A 31 -2.45 -7.28 -11.29
CA ASN A 31 -1.65 -8.37 -11.85
C ASN A 31 -0.21 -8.48 -11.33
N ARG A 32 0.10 -7.83 -10.19
CA ARG A 32 1.37 -7.94 -9.48
C ARG A 32 1.16 -8.51 -8.10
N ILE A 33 2.17 -9.25 -7.63
CA ILE A 33 2.17 -9.86 -6.31
C ILE A 33 3.30 -9.22 -5.49
N TYR A 34 2.91 -8.72 -4.33
CA TYR A 34 3.82 -8.21 -3.31
C TYR A 34 3.61 -8.97 -2.00
N VAL A 35 4.52 -8.78 -1.07
CA VAL A 35 4.39 -9.35 0.28
C VAL A 35 4.72 -8.36 1.36
N VAL A 36 4.14 -8.57 2.52
CA VAL A 36 4.45 -7.83 3.74
C VAL A 36 4.59 -8.82 4.90
N SER A 37 5.52 -8.57 5.81
CA SER A 37 5.72 -9.41 6.99
C SER A 37 4.49 -9.38 7.92
N VAL A 38 4.05 -10.55 8.37
CA VAL A 38 2.97 -10.69 9.35
C VAL A 38 3.37 -10.03 10.67
N ALA A 39 4.63 -10.18 11.10
CA ALA A 39 5.13 -9.59 12.32
C ALA A 39 5.12 -8.06 12.24
N GLU A 40 5.54 -7.50 11.11
CA GLU A 40 5.50 -6.05 10.89
C GLU A 40 4.09 -5.50 10.83
N ILE A 41 3.15 -6.20 10.17
CA ILE A 41 1.74 -5.78 10.18
C ILE A 41 1.14 -5.83 11.58
N LYS A 42 1.43 -6.87 12.37
CA LYS A 42 0.97 -6.94 13.76
C LYS A 42 1.53 -5.80 14.61
N ARG A 43 2.84 -5.52 14.47
CA ARG A 43 3.50 -4.37 15.11
C ARG A 43 2.86 -3.05 14.68
N LEU A 44 2.64 -2.87 13.38
CA LEU A 44 2.01 -1.71 12.80
C LEU A 44 0.62 -1.48 13.40
N ILE A 45 -0.23 -2.51 13.46
CA ILE A 45 -1.60 -2.42 14.00
C ILE A 45 -1.61 -2.11 15.50
N ASN A 46 -0.73 -2.73 16.28
CA ASN A 46 -0.77 -2.64 17.75
C ASN A 46 -0.03 -1.42 18.29
N ILE A 47 1.11 -1.06 17.69
CA ILE A 47 2.05 -0.06 18.22
C ILE A 47 2.15 1.16 17.28
N GLY A 48 1.95 0.95 15.97
CA GLY A 48 2.17 1.95 14.93
C GLY A 48 3.52 1.79 14.23
N GLY A 49 3.96 2.85 13.55
CA GLY A 49 5.18 2.87 12.74
C GLY A 49 4.92 2.52 11.27
N GLN A 50 5.85 1.77 10.67
CA GLN A 50 5.77 1.34 9.28
C GLN A 50 6.08 -0.16 9.13
N ALA A 51 5.53 -0.77 8.09
CA ALA A 51 5.88 -2.11 7.60
C ALA A 51 6.34 -2.01 6.15
N TYR A 52 7.31 -2.83 5.74
CA TYR A 52 7.84 -2.78 4.38
C TYR A 52 7.09 -3.72 3.46
N VAL A 53 6.74 -3.24 2.26
CA VAL A 53 6.16 -4.04 1.19
C VAL A 53 7.26 -4.43 0.24
N TRP A 54 7.34 -5.71 -0.09
CA TRP A 54 8.42 -6.30 -0.87
C TRP A 54 7.89 -6.89 -2.17
N THR A 55 8.71 -6.80 -3.21
CA THR A 55 8.59 -7.67 -4.39
C THR A 55 9.02 -9.09 -4.02
N VAL A 56 8.45 -10.07 -4.71
CA VAL A 56 8.79 -11.48 -4.52
C VAL A 56 9.39 -12.04 -5.79
N ARG A 57 10.53 -12.71 -5.65
CA ARG A 57 11.08 -13.56 -6.70
C ARG A 57 10.62 -15.00 -6.47
N GLN A 58 9.95 -15.59 -7.47
CA GLN A 58 9.62 -17.00 -7.49
C GLN A 58 10.71 -17.79 -8.20
N ASN A 59 11.67 -18.34 -7.46
CA ASN A 59 12.72 -19.20 -7.99
C ASN A 59 12.95 -20.36 -7.01
N TRP A 60 12.27 -21.50 -7.21
CA TRP A 60 12.28 -22.65 -6.28
C TRP A 60 11.80 -22.33 -4.84
N GLY A 61 11.15 -21.18 -4.65
CA GLY A 61 10.69 -20.65 -3.37
C GLY A 61 10.20 -19.19 -3.52
N ARG A 62 9.75 -18.57 -2.43
CA ARG A 62 9.44 -17.12 -2.40
C ARG A 62 10.56 -16.38 -1.68
N PHE A 63 11.28 -15.54 -2.41
CA PHE A 63 12.36 -14.73 -1.86
C PHE A 63 11.95 -13.27 -1.83
N LEU A 64 12.19 -12.61 -0.69
CA LEU A 64 12.07 -11.15 -0.59
C LEU A 64 13.19 -10.52 -1.43
N ASP A 65 12.83 -9.72 -2.42
CA ASP A 65 13.80 -9.17 -3.37
C ASP A 65 14.08 -7.69 -3.09
N ASN A 66 13.28 -6.80 -3.66
CA ASN A 66 13.36 -5.35 -3.48
C ASN A 66 12.16 -4.81 -2.69
N ILE A 67 12.37 -3.75 -1.93
CA ILE A 67 11.27 -2.97 -1.35
C ILE A 67 10.49 -2.36 -2.52
N ALA A 68 9.16 -2.47 -2.47
CA ALA A 68 8.23 -1.95 -3.46
C ALA A 68 7.36 -0.83 -2.91
N GLY A 69 7.40 -0.61 -1.59
CA GLY A 69 6.58 0.36 -0.89
C GLY A 69 6.59 0.21 0.62
N THR A 70 5.73 0.97 1.28
CA THR A 70 5.55 0.96 2.73
C THR A 70 4.07 0.93 3.11
N ALA A 71 3.76 0.33 4.24
CA ALA A 71 2.45 0.32 4.84
C ALA A 71 2.44 1.09 6.17
N THR A 72 1.45 1.96 6.35
CA THR A 72 1.27 2.82 7.53
C THR A 72 -0.18 2.81 8.00
N ILE A 73 -0.42 3.18 9.26
CA ILE A 73 -1.78 3.36 9.77
C ILE A 73 -2.38 4.68 9.26
N SER A 74 -3.63 4.64 8.82
CA SER A 74 -4.41 5.85 8.50
C SER A 74 -4.64 6.72 9.74
N GLY A 75 -4.80 8.04 9.56
CA GLY A 75 -5.04 8.96 10.68
C GLY A 75 -6.27 8.61 11.54
N SER A 76 -7.30 8.01 10.95
CA SER A 76 -8.50 7.54 11.65
C SER A 76 -8.32 6.22 12.39
N ARG A 77 -7.17 5.54 12.22
CA ARG A 77 -6.85 4.20 12.75
C ARG A 77 -7.85 3.11 12.37
N LYS A 78 -8.59 3.30 11.26
CA LYS A 78 -9.56 2.31 10.74
C LYS A 78 -9.01 1.50 9.57
N ALA A 79 -7.94 1.98 8.94
CA ALA A 79 -7.33 1.35 7.78
C ALA A 79 -5.79 1.38 7.84
N VAL A 80 -5.17 0.45 7.13
CA VAL A 80 -3.75 0.47 6.76
C VAL A 80 -3.67 1.00 5.33
N ASN A 81 -2.84 2.02 5.14
CA ASN A 81 -2.54 2.60 3.84
C ASN A 81 -1.22 2.01 3.33
N ILE A 82 -1.17 1.64 2.07
CA ILE A 82 0.01 1.10 1.41
C ILE A 82 0.41 2.09 0.32
N ARG A 83 1.61 2.65 0.43
CA ARG A 83 2.20 3.54 -0.57
C ARG A 83 3.26 2.77 -1.33
N MET A 84 3.09 2.66 -2.64
CA MET A 84 4.06 2.04 -3.53
C MET A 84 5.10 3.06 -4.01
N GLU A 85 6.25 2.58 -4.46
CA GLU A 85 7.31 3.42 -5.04
C GLU A 85 6.89 4.15 -6.32
N ASP A 86 5.94 3.59 -7.09
CA ASP A 86 5.37 4.22 -8.28
C ASP A 86 4.36 5.35 -7.96
N GLY A 87 4.20 5.70 -6.68
CA GLY A 87 3.31 6.76 -6.21
C GLY A 87 1.87 6.33 -5.97
N ARG A 88 1.50 5.09 -6.31
CA ARG A 88 0.14 4.58 -6.11
C ARG A 88 -0.12 4.33 -4.63
N MET A 89 -1.37 4.55 -4.23
CA MET A 89 -1.80 4.34 -2.84
C MET A 89 -2.97 3.38 -2.76
N PHE A 90 -2.84 2.40 -1.89
CA PHE A 90 -3.88 1.44 -1.58
C PHE A 90 -4.29 1.54 -0.12
N THR A 91 -5.47 1.01 0.20
CA THR A 91 -5.98 0.96 1.55
C THR A 91 -6.68 -0.36 1.82
N VAL A 92 -6.57 -0.82 3.06
CA VAL A 92 -7.23 -2.01 3.58
C VAL A 92 -7.77 -1.74 4.98
N SER A 93 -8.99 -2.20 5.26
CA SER A 93 -9.60 -2.09 6.59
C SER A 93 -8.80 -2.89 7.62
N ILE A 94 -8.51 -2.27 8.78
CA ILE A 94 -7.85 -2.95 9.91
C ILE A 94 -8.73 -4.08 10.44
N LEU A 95 -10.06 -3.92 10.45
CA LEU A 95 -10.97 -4.97 10.90
C LEU A 95 -10.87 -6.20 10.01
N SER A 96 -10.95 -6.01 8.69
CA SER A 96 -10.86 -7.13 7.74
C SER A 96 -9.46 -7.75 7.72
N LEU A 97 -8.41 -6.93 7.79
CA LEU A 97 -7.03 -7.41 7.93
C LEU A 97 -6.82 -8.20 9.23
N GLY A 98 -7.44 -7.76 10.33
CA GLY A 98 -7.46 -8.47 11.61
C GLY A 98 -8.10 -9.86 11.51
N SER A 99 -9.20 -10.00 10.78
CA SER A 99 -9.82 -11.29 10.50
C SER A 99 -8.91 -12.20 9.69
N VAL A 100 -8.18 -11.67 8.70
CA VAL A 100 -7.18 -12.43 7.92
C VAL A 100 -6.02 -12.91 8.80
N LEU A 101 -5.49 -12.04 9.66
CA LEU A 101 -4.40 -12.37 10.58
C LEU A 101 -4.78 -13.45 11.60
N LYS A 102 -6.03 -13.43 12.08
CA LYS A 102 -6.58 -14.43 13.00
C LYS A 102 -7.01 -15.73 12.30
N GLY A 103 -7.05 -15.75 10.98
CA GLY A 103 -7.50 -16.91 10.20
C GLY A 103 -9.02 -17.06 10.09
N TYR A 104 -9.80 -16.06 10.50
CA TYR A 104 -11.25 -16.03 10.33
C TYR A 104 -11.68 -15.68 8.90
N SER A 105 -10.76 -15.16 8.09
CA SER A 105 -11.00 -14.87 6.68
C SER A 105 -9.76 -15.21 5.86
N THR A 106 -9.97 -15.76 4.66
CA THR A 106 -8.85 -16.12 3.78
C THR A 106 -8.20 -14.88 3.17
N SER A 107 -9.00 -13.85 2.86
CA SER A 107 -8.54 -12.62 2.21
C SER A 107 -9.36 -11.41 2.64
N SER A 108 -8.77 -10.23 2.53
CA SER A 108 -9.39 -8.92 2.71
C SER A 108 -9.27 -8.12 1.41
N PRO A 109 -10.31 -7.38 0.99
CA PRO A 109 -10.24 -6.56 -0.21
C PRO A 109 -9.28 -5.38 -0.02
N VAL A 110 -8.53 -5.07 -1.06
CA VAL A 110 -7.66 -3.89 -1.15
C VAL A 110 -8.27 -2.93 -2.15
N ALA A 111 -8.40 -1.66 -1.77
CA ALA A 111 -8.91 -0.61 -2.62
C ALA A 111 -7.81 0.40 -2.97
N GLU A 112 -7.86 0.97 -4.17
CA GLU A 112 -6.99 2.10 -4.55
C GLU A 112 -7.60 3.40 -4.06
N ILE A 113 -6.75 4.20 -3.43
CA ILE A 113 -7.00 5.61 -3.16
C ILE A 113 -6.60 6.32 -4.44
N GLU A 114 -7.59 6.67 -5.26
CA GLU A 114 -7.36 7.60 -6.36
C GLU A 114 -6.81 8.88 -5.76
N HIS A 115 -5.57 9.20 -6.10
CA HIS A 115 -5.13 10.56 -6.00
C HIS A 115 -5.97 11.34 -7.03
N PRO A 116 -6.58 12.48 -6.67
CA PRO A 116 -6.84 13.44 -7.70
C PRO A 116 -5.47 13.69 -8.32
N THR A 117 -5.25 13.26 -9.56
CA THR A 117 -4.33 13.97 -10.43
C THR A 117 -4.74 15.41 -10.23
N VAL A 118 -3.91 16.20 -9.56
CA VAL A 118 -4.00 17.64 -9.68
C VAL A 118 -3.69 17.82 -11.16
N ALA A 119 -4.72 17.70 -11.99
CA ALA A 119 -4.75 18.32 -13.29
C ALA A 119 -4.50 19.76 -12.89
N ALA A 120 -3.25 20.18 -13.03
CA ALA A 120 -2.90 21.57 -12.91
C ALA A 120 -3.82 22.22 -13.93
N LYS A 121 -4.96 22.75 -13.46
CA LYS A 121 -5.59 23.87 -14.11
C LYS A 121 -4.54 24.95 -13.96
N VAL A 122 -3.60 24.96 -14.90
CA VAL A 122 -2.91 26.17 -15.30
C VAL A 122 -4.03 27.02 -15.87
N THR A 123 -4.79 27.66 -14.99
CA THR A 123 -5.56 28.83 -15.34
C THR A 123 -4.49 29.85 -15.67
N SER A 124 -4.12 29.92 -16.95
CA SER A 124 -3.47 31.09 -17.51
C SER A 124 -4.45 32.24 -17.37
N GLY A 125 -4.56 32.78 -16.16
CA GLY A 125 -5.19 34.05 -15.90
C GLY A 125 -4.27 35.10 -16.49
N SER A 126 -4.51 35.46 -17.74
CA SER A 126 -4.02 36.72 -18.29
C SER A 126 -4.55 37.84 -17.40
N TYR A 127 -3.73 38.32 -16.48
CA TYR A 127 -3.97 39.60 -15.83
C TYR A 127 -3.90 40.68 -16.92
N GLN A 128 -5.04 41.03 -17.50
CA GLN A 128 -5.17 42.30 -18.20
C GLN A 128 -5.12 43.40 -17.13
N MET A 129 -3.97 44.04 -17.00
CA MET A 129 -3.89 45.31 -16.28
C MET A 129 -4.70 46.35 -17.06
N PRO A 130 -5.63 47.09 -16.42
CA PRO A 130 -6.19 48.28 -17.05
C PRO A 130 -5.07 49.32 -17.19
N LEU A 131 -4.76 49.71 -18.42
CA LEU A 131 -3.97 50.90 -18.70
C LEU A 131 -4.78 52.11 -18.22
N THR A 132 -4.48 52.62 -17.03
CA THR A 132 -4.90 53.95 -16.60
C THR A 132 -4.20 54.96 -17.51
N ALA A 133 -4.95 55.51 -18.46
CA ALA A 133 -4.55 56.69 -19.20
C ALA A 133 -4.47 57.87 -18.22
N TRP A 134 -3.27 58.38 -18.02
CA TRP A 134 -3.08 59.70 -17.42
C TRP A 134 -3.34 60.74 -18.52
N VAL A 135 -4.33 61.61 -18.27
CA VAL A 135 -4.53 62.90 -18.95
C VAL A 135 -3.88 63.97 -18.09
#